data_AF-A0A315DI30-F1
#
_entry.id   AF-A0A315DI30-F1
#
_cell.length_a   1.000
_cell.length_b   1.000
_cell.length_c   1.000
_cell.angle_alpha   90.00
_cell.angle_beta   90.00
_cell.angle_gamma   90.00
#
_symmetry.space_group_name_H-M   'P 1'
#
loop_
_entity.id
_entity.type
_entity.pdbx_description
1 polymer ?
#
loop_
_entity_poly.entity_id
_entity_poly.type
_entity_poly.pdbx_seq_one_letter_code
_entity_poly.pdbx_strand_id
1 'polypeptide(L)'
;MTTKTKDQDPTAAVIEAHIVAIGEPSNPHSARRAELARRLLADPDMYRVWRELRKQDVNPLSFLSWVHNAFDYAYFEAVRQSPSESGNQLDKIERLLSDLKTEIEQSPLPRNQAPALMGIDHPSLPPVELSIGWHGMNPAHDWIGYPISIHGVLSVALGMLAKHREREPLRLVARQRGRGENVEIVSFVRHMAWQCERHTGKALAGSLAHVANAIYDQANPLDKEAARGMIQKSPAALRPRPNKKGGA
;
A
#
# COMPACT_ATOMS: atom_id res chain seq x y z
N MET A 1 23.02 47.46 -3.47
CA MET A 1 22.07 46.36 -3.75
C MET A 1 22.31 45.28 -2.71
N THR A 2 21.57 45.34 -1.61
CA THR A 2 21.68 44.41 -0.48
C THR A 2 20.83 43.18 -0.78
N THR A 3 21.49 42.04 -0.93
CA THR A 3 20.88 40.71 -0.95
C THR A 3 20.16 40.52 0.39
N LYS A 4 18.84 40.72 0.39
CA LYS A 4 17.99 40.26 1.49
C LYS A 4 18.25 38.77 1.66
N THR A 5 18.87 38.41 2.78
CA THR A 5 18.97 37.05 3.29
C THR A 5 17.60 36.39 3.15
N LYS A 6 17.54 35.24 2.45
CA LYS A 6 16.41 34.33 2.49
C LYS A 6 16.08 34.12 3.97
N ASP A 7 14.97 34.69 4.43
CA ASP A 7 14.37 34.33 5.72
C ASP A 7 14.36 32.81 5.81
N GLN A 8 14.98 32.29 6.87
CA GLN A 8 15.04 30.86 7.14
C GLN A 8 13.59 30.33 7.14
N ASP A 9 13.24 29.49 6.15
CA ASP A 9 11.92 28.88 6.11
C ASP A 9 11.78 28.04 7.38
N PRO A 10 10.82 28.34 8.29
CA PRO A 10 10.65 27.58 9.53
C PRO A 10 10.39 26.09 9.25
N THR A 11 9.93 25.76 8.04
CA THR A 11 9.77 24.38 7.56
C THR A 11 11.10 23.64 7.48
N ALA A 12 12.17 24.28 7.01
CA ALA A 12 13.48 23.65 6.85
C ALA A 12 14.04 23.25 8.21
N ALA A 13 14.01 24.16 9.19
CA ALA A 13 14.47 23.88 10.55
C ALA A 13 13.71 22.72 11.22
N VAL A 14 12.39 22.64 11.01
CA VAL A 14 11.56 21.53 11.55
C VAL A 14 11.95 20.19 10.92
N ILE A 15 12.17 20.14 9.60
CA ILE A 15 12.55 18.91 8.90
C ILE A 15 14.00 18.51 9.25
N GLU A 16 14.92 19.47 9.35
CA GLU A 16 16.30 19.22 9.80
C GLU A 16 16.34 18.63 11.21
N ALA A 17 15.58 19.20 12.15
CA ALA A 17 15.45 18.66 13.51
C ALA A 17 14.88 17.23 13.49
N HIS A 18 13.92 16.95 12.60
CA HIS A 18 13.38 15.60 12.42
C HIS A 18 14.41 14.61 11.86
N ILE A 19 15.21 15.01 10.87
CA ILE A 19 16.30 14.18 10.31
C ILE A 19 17.32 13.85 11.41
N VAL A 20 17.70 14.82 12.24
CA VAL A 20 18.63 14.60 13.36
C VAL A 20 18.00 13.66 14.40
N ALA A 21 16.71 13.82 14.71
CA ALA A 21 16.01 12.95 15.66
C ALA A 21 15.86 11.50 15.19
N ILE A 22 15.87 11.25 13.87
CA ILE A 22 15.89 9.88 13.32
C ILE A 22 17.23 9.15 13.64
N GLY A 23 18.31 9.90 13.90
CA GLY A 23 19.63 9.36 14.25
C GLY A 23 20.34 8.67 13.09
N GLU A 24 21.49 8.04 13.36
CA GLU A 24 22.09 7.10 12.40
C GLU A 24 21.15 5.91 12.22
N PRO A 25 20.62 5.70 11.01
CA PRO A 25 19.55 4.75 10.79
C PRO A 25 20.09 3.33 10.88
N SER A 26 19.92 2.68 12.03
CA SER A 26 20.19 1.25 12.22
C SER A 26 19.23 0.36 11.41
N ASN A 27 18.13 0.92 10.90
CA ASN A 27 17.15 0.27 10.04
C ASN A 27 17.10 0.93 8.64
N PRO A 28 17.19 0.16 7.53
CA PRO A 28 17.03 0.65 6.16
C PRO A 28 15.80 1.53 5.89
N HIS A 29 14.69 1.30 6.60
CA HIS A 29 13.49 2.13 6.47
C HIS A 29 13.71 3.56 6.98
N SER A 30 14.40 3.70 8.13
CA SER A 30 14.72 5.02 8.70
C SER A 30 15.72 5.78 7.82
N ALA A 31 16.66 5.06 7.20
CA ALA A 31 17.64 5.66 6.27
C ALA A 31 16.96 6.27 5.04
N ARG A 32 16.04 5.52 4.44
CA ARG A 32 15.26 5.98 3.29
C ARG A 32 14.40 7.19 3.62
N ARG A 33 13.76 7.21 4.79
CA ARG A 33 12.94 8.36 5.23
C ARG A 33 13.77 9.63 5.40
N ALA A 34 14.95 9.52 6.01
CA ALA A 34 15.88 10.63 6.16
C ALA A 34 16.38 11.12 4.79
N GLU A 35 16.68 10.21 3.86
CA GLU A 35 17.11 10.55 2.50
C GLU A 35 16.04 11.32 1.72
N LEU A 36 14.78 10.86 1.74
CA LEU A 36 13.67 11.59 1.11
C LEU A 36 13.50 12.99 1.70
N ALA A 37 13.63 13.14 3.02
CA ALA A 37 13.57 14.44 3.67
C ALA A 37 14.72 15.36 3.23
N ARG A 38 15.95 14.84 3.09
CA ARG A 38 17.10 15.61 2.59
C ARG A 38 16.89 16.07 1.15
N ARG A 39 16.38 15.22 0.27
CA ARG A 39 16.07 15.58 -1.13
C ARG A 39 15.08 16.75 -1.21
N LEU A 40 14.02 16.69 -0.41
CA LEU A 40 13.04 17.78 -0.35
C LEU A 40 13.61 19.10 0.21
N LEU A 41 14.62 19.04 1.08
CA LEU A 41 15.29 20.24 1.59
C LEU A 41 16.32 20.81 0.61
N ALA A 42 17.00 19.94 -0.13
CA ALA A 42 18.01 20.32 -1.10
C ALA A 42 17.42 20.95 -2.36
N ASP A 43 16.20 20.56 -2.74
CA ASP A 43 15.55 21.05 -3.94
C ASP A 43 15.11 22.53 -3.81
N PRO A 44 15.60 23.45 -4.68
CA PRO A 44 15.29 24.87 -4.60
C PRO A 44 13.81 25.22 -4.82
N ASP A 45 13.07 24.43 -5.58
CA ASP A 45 11.67 24.67 -5.90
C ASP A 45 10.73 24.29 -4.76
N MET A 46 11.20 23.48 -3.81
CA MET A 46 10.42 23.10 -2.63
C MET A 46 10.01 24.28 -1.76
N TYR A 47 10.71 25.42 -1.81
CA TYR A 47 10.26 26.66 -1.16
C TYR A 47 8.86 27.12 -1.64
N ARG A 48 8.52 26.90 -2.92
CA ARG A 48 7.19 27.22 -3.45
C ARG A 48 6.14 26.27 -2.88
N VAL A 49 6.50 25.00 -2.74
CA VAL A 49 5.65 23.95 -2.15
C VAL A 49 5.36 24.26 -0.69
N TRP A 50 6.38 24.55 0.11
CA TRP A 50 6.22 24.89 1.54
C TRP A 50 5.36 26.12 1.76
N ARG A 51 5.48 27.13 0.88
CA ARG A 51 4.60 28.31 0.95
C ARG A 51 3.15 27.95 0.65
N GLU A 52 2.90 27.11 -0.34
CA GLU A 52 1.54 26.72 -0.71
C GLU A 52 0.89 25.84 0.36
N LEU A 53 1.64 24.89 0.94
CA LEU A 53 1.19 24.04 2.04
C LEU A 53 0.83 24.85 3.29
N ARG A 54 1.61 25.88 3.62
CA ARG A 54 1.30 26.80 4.72
C ARG A 54 -0.03 27.54 4.54
N LYS A 55 -0.39 27.93 3.30
CA LYS A 55 -1.70 28.53 3.03
C LYS A 55 -2.86 27.56 3.24
N GLN A 56 -2.59 26.25 3.28
CA GLN A 56 -3.57 25.19 3.54
C GLN A 56 -3.45 24.65 4.98
N ASP A 57 -2.68 25.31 5.86
CA ASP A 57 -2.43 24.90 7.24
C ASP A 57 -1.89 23.46 7.39
N VAL A 58 -1.08 23.02 6.41
CA VAL A 58 -0.48 21.69 6.43
C VAL A 58 0.83 21.71 7.22
N ASN A 59 0.88 20.91 8.28
CA ASN A 59 2.11 20.70 9.06
C ASN A 59 3.19 20.00 8.21
N PRO A 60 4.44 20.49 8.19
CA PRO A 60 5.52 19.90 7.41
C PRO A 60 5.82 18.42 7.69
N LEU A 61 5.74 17.99 8.96
CA LEU A 61 5.96 16.59 9.34
C LEU A 61 4.80 15.69 8.89
N SER A 62 3.58 16.21 8.89
CA SER A 62 2.43 15.51 8.32
C SER A 62 2.59 15.33 6.81
N PHE A 63 3.01 16.40 6.12
CA PHE A 63 3.29 16.33 4.69
C PHE A 63 4.42 15.34 4.38
N LEU A 64 5.51 15.35 5.16
CA LEU A 64 6.61 14.40 5.01
C LEU A 64 6.14 12.95 5.19
N SER A 65 5.25 12.69 6.16
CA SER A 65 4.61 11.38 6.32
C SER A 65 3.80 10.99 5.09
N TRP A 66 3.07 11.92 4.46
CA TRP A 66 2.36 11.66 3.21
C TRP A 66 3.31 11.30 2.07
N VAL A 67 4.44 12.03 1.96
CA VAL A 67 5.49 11.74 0.98
C VAL A 67 6.05 10.32 1.18
N HIS A 68 6.39 9.95 2.42
CA HIS A 68 6.90 8.60 2.71
C HIS A 68 5.88 7.51 2.33
N ASN A 69 4.62 7.68 2.73
CA ASN A 69 3.56 6.73 2.40
C ASN A 69 3.32 6.63 0.89
N ALA A 70 3.33 7.77 0.18
CA ALA A 70 3.17 7.79 -1.27
C ALA A 70 4.36 7.14 -1.98
N PHE A 71 5.58 7.36 -1.49
CA PHE A 71 6.80 6.75 -2.02
C PHE A 71 6.79 5.24 -1.84
N ASP A 72 6.48 4.75 -0.63
CA ASP A 72 6.39 3.31 -0.37
C ASP A 72 5.29 2.67 -1.24
N TYR A 73 4.13 3.32 -1.37
CA TYR A 73 3.06 2.86 -2.24
C TYR A 73 3.49 2.81 -3.72
N ALA A 74 4.17 3.85 -4.19
CA ALA A 74 4.68 3.93 -5.56
C ALA A 74 5.71 2.83 -5.84
N TYR A 75 6.65 2.61 -4.93
CA TYR A 75 7.62 1.53 -5.01
C TYR A 75 6.94 0.16 -5.09
N PHE A 76 5.96 -0.10 -4.22
CA PHE A 76 5.20 -1.36 -4.26
C PHE A 76 4.41 -1.53 -5.56
N GLU A 77 3.88 -0.46 -6.14
CA GLU A 77 3.22 -0.53 -7.45
C GLU A 77 4.21 -0.71 -8.60
N ALA A 78 5.42 -0.16 -8.52
CA ALA A 78 6.44 -0.30 -9.56
C ALA A 78 6.98 -1.74 -9.66
N VAL A 79 7.19 -2.40 -8.53
CA VAL A 79 7.70 -3.79 -8.47
C VAL A 79 6.59 -4.84 -8.59
N ARG A 80 5.32 -4.42 -8.69
CA ARG A 80 4.21 -5.36 -8.81
C ARG A 80 4.19 -6.02 -10.18
N GLN A 81 3.91 -7.32 -10.17
CA GLN A 81 3.72 -8.12 -11.37
C GLN A 81 2.60 -7.57 -12.26
N SER A 82 2.65 -7.94 -13.53
CA SER A 82 1.57 -7.66 -14.48
C SER A 82 0.22 -8.11 -13.97
N PRO A 83 -0.88 -7.42 -14.34
CA PRO A 83 -2.22 -7.99 -14.36
C PRO A 83 -2.29 -9.42 -14.91
N SER A 84 -1.64 -9.70 -16.04
CA SER A 84 -1.62 -11.02 -16.68
C SER A 84 -0.83 -12.06 -15.90
N GLU A 85 0.34 -11.69 -15.37
CA GLU A 85 1.19 -12.56 -14.55
C GLU A 85 0.53 -12.86 -13.20
N SER A 86 -0.05 -11.85 -12.55
CA SER A 86 -0.85 -12.04 -11.33
C SER A 86 -2.07 -12.93 -11.60
N GLY A 87 -2.78 -12.72 -12.71
CA GLY A 87 -3.88 -13.58 -13.14
C GLY A 87 -3.45 -15.04 -13.28
N ASN A 88 -2.41 -15.28 -14.10
CA ASN A 88 -1.83 -16.61 -14.32
C ASN A 88 -1.34 -17.27 -13.03
N GLN A 89 -0.77 -16.49 -12.10
CA GLN A 89 -0.33 -17.00 -10.81
C GLN A 89 -1.50 -17.39 -9.91
N LEU A 90 -2.58 -16.59 -9.89
CA LEU A 90 -3.79 -16.93 -9.15
C LEU A 90 -4.50 -18.15 -9.77
N ASP A 91 -4.54 -18.28 -11.10
CA ASP A 91 -5.02 -19.49 -11.79
C ASP A 91 -4.20 -20.72 -11.39
N LYS A 92 -2.87 -20.57 -11.36
CA LYS A 92 -1.97 -21.64 -10.91
C LYS A 92 -2.23 -22.04 -9.47
N ILE A 93 -2.42 -21.06 -8.57
CA ILE A 93 -2.73 -21.33 -7.16
C ILE A 93 -4.08 -22.04 -7.04
N GLU A 94 -5.12 -21.56 -7.70
CA GLU A 94 -6.45 -22.18 -7.68
C GLU A 94 -6.39 -23.63 -8.17
N ARG A 95 -5.68 -23.86 -9.27
CA ARG A 95 -5.47 -25.21 -9.82
C ARG A 95 -4.73 -26.09 -8.82
N LEU A 96 -3.60 -25.65 -8.27
CA LEU A 96 -2.82 -26.46 -7.31
C LEU A 96 -3.62 -26.78 -6.05
N LEU A 97 -4.42 -25.84 -5.54
CA LEU A 97 -5.30 -26.06 -4.39
C LEU A 97 -6.41 -27.06 -4.72
N SER A 98 -7.01 -26.96 -5.91
CA SER A 98 -8.08 -27.84 -6.38
C SER A 98 -7.56 -29.26 -6.66
N ASP A 99 -6.41 -29.37 -7.32
CA ASP A 99 -5.71 -30.62 -7.60
C ASP A 99 -5.36 -31.30 -6.27
N LEU A 100 -4.70 -30.60 -5.33
CA LEU A 100 -4.37 -31.15 -4.02
C LEU A 100 -5.60 -31.57 -3.22
N LYS A 101 -6.68 -30.78 -3.25
CA LYS A 101 -7.94 -31.15 -2.58
C LYS A 101 -8.51 -32.45 -3.16
N THR A 102 -8.49 -32.59 -4.48
CA THR A 102 -8.98 -33.77 -5.20
C THR A 102 -8.12 -35.00 -4.90
N GLU A 103 -6.79 -34.85 -4.94
CA GLU A 103 -5.85 -35.91 -4.59
C GLU A 103 -6.04 -36.37 -3.16
N ILE A 104 -6.18 -35.45 -2.19
CA ILE A 104 -6.50 -35.81 -0.81
C ILE A 104 -7.82 -36.58 -0.75
N GLU A 105 -8.87 -36.10 -1.41
CA GLU A 105 -10.20 -36.74 -1.41
C GLU A 105 -10.18 -38.19 -1.94
N GLN A 106 -9.36 -38.45 -2.96
CA GLN A 106 -9.20 -39.76 -3.61
C GLN A 106 -8.11 -40.65 -2.98
N SER A 107 -7.27 -40.08 -2.14
CA SER A 107 -6.15 -40.80 -1.51
C SER A 107 -6.62 -41.86 -0.50
N PRO A 108 -5.74 -42.81 -0.15
CA PRO A 108 -5.96 -43.74 0.96
C PRO A 108 -5.69 -43.11 2.34
N LEU A 109 -5.62 -41.77 2.44
CA LEU A 109 -5.34 -41.11 3.71
C LEU A 109 -6.43 -41.41 4.75
N PRO A 110 -6.08 -41.39 6.06
CA PRO A 110 -7.03 -41.76 7.10
C PRO A 110 -8.26 -40.84 7.13
N ARG A 111 -9.45 -41.46 7.08
CA ARG A 111 -10.72 -40.78 7.26
C ARG A 111 -11.12 -40.79 8.73
N ASN A 112 -11.75 -39.70 9.18
CA ASN A 112 -12.23 -39.58 10.55
C ASN A 112 -11.13 -39.87 11.60
N GLN A 113 -9.93 -39.31 11.38
CA GLN A 113 -8.81 -39.38 12.31
C GLN A 113 -8.10 -38.03 12.36
N ALA A 114 -7.56 -37.70 13.54
CA ALA A 114 -6.79 -36.48 13.78
C ALA A 114 -5.35 -36.86 14.20
N PRO A 115 -4.44 -37.17 13.24
CA PRO A 115 -3.07 -37.56 13.55
C PRO A 115 -2.24 -36.42 14.17
N ALA A 116 -2.70 -35.17 14.06
CA ALA A 116 -2.01 -34.03 14.64
C ALA A 116 -2.93 -33.24 15.57
N LEU A 117 -2.40 -32.91 16.74
CA LEU A 117 -2.95 -31.93 17.68
C LEU A 117 -2.03 -30.71 17.66
N MET A 118 -2.59 -29.53 17.44
CA MET A 118 -1.82 -28.28 17.45
C MET A 118 -2.50 -27.24 18.33
N GLY A 119 -1.71 -26.57 19.18
CA GLY A 119 -2.13 -25.38 19.89
C GLY A 119 -1.85 -24.13 19.04
N ILE A 120 -2.83 -23.24 18.94
CA ILE A 120 -2.63 -21.88 18.44
C ILE A 120 -2.57 -20.96 19.65
N ASP A 121 -1.37 -20.44 19.93
CA ASP A 121 -1.14 -19.45 20.97
C ASP A 121 -1.15 -18.05 20.36
N HIS A 122 -1.98 -17.17 20.92
CA HIS A 122 -2.01 -15.75 20.55
C HIS A 122 -1.86 -14.89 21.80
N PRO A 123 -1.03 -13.82 21.80
CA PRO A 123 -0.71 -13.05 23.02
C PRO A 123 -1.93 -12.43 23.73
N SER A 124 -3.04 -12.26 23.03
CA SER A 124 -4.26 -11.61 23.53
C SER A 124 -5.51 -12.50 23.49
N LEU A 125 -5.39 -13.78 23.14
CA LEU A 125 -6.53 -14.70 23.09
C LEU A 125 -6.18 -16.01 23.82
N PRO A 126 -7.18 -16.70 24.39
CA PRO A 126 -6.97 -18.03 24.96
C PRO A 126 -6.40 -18.99 23.91
N PRO A 127 -5.52 -19.92 24.32
CA PRO A 127 -4.98 -20.93 23.41
C PRO A 127 -6.11 -21.77 22.83
N VAL A 128 -6.03 -22.07 21.53
CA VAL A 128 -7.01 -22.89 20.82
C VAL A 128 -6.36 -24.20 20.42
N GLU A 129 -6.90 -25.31 20.91
CA GLU A 129 -6.48 -26.64 20.48
C GLU A 129 -7.22 -27.06 19.21
N LEU A 130 -6.47 -27.59 18.24
CA LEU A 130 -6.96 -28.06 16.96
C LEU A 130 -6.64 -29.54 16.79
N SER A 131 -7.67 -30.34 16.50
CA SER A 131 -7.54 -31.70 16.00
C SER A 131 -7.51 -31.66 14.47
N ILE A 132 -6.37 -31.99 13.87
CA ILE A 132 -6.14 -31.85 12.44
C ILE A 132 -6.13 -33.22 11.75
N GLY A 133 -7.08 -33.42 10.83
CA GLY A 133 -7.23 -34.61 9.99
C GLY A 133 -7.03 -34.33 8.50
N TRP A 134 -6.88 -35.38 7.69
CA TRP A 134 -6.75 -35.24 6.23
C TRP A 134 -8.11 -35.00 5.55
N HIS A 135 -9.08 -35.87 5.84
CA HIS A 135 -10.43 -35.85 5.28
C HIS A 135 -11.46 -35.23 6.22
N GLY A 136 -12.69 -35.08 5.74
CA GLY A 136 -13.84 -34.69 6.55
C GLY A 136 -13.92 -35.46 7.87
N MET A 137 -14.07 -34.71 8.96
CA MET A 137 -14.10 -35.24 10.32
C MET A 137 -15.55 -35.31 10.79
N ASN A 138 -15.94 -36.41 11.42
CA ASN A 138 -17.29 -36.58 11.94
C ASN A 138 -17.49 -35.64 13.15
N PRO A 139 -18.40 -34.65 13.08
CA PRO A 139 -18.64 -33.73 14.17
C PRO A 139 -19.22 -34.40 15.43
N ALA A 140 -19.77 -35.61 15.30
CA ALA A 140 -20.31 -36.40 16.41
C ALA A 140 -19.25 -37.28 17.12
N HIS A 141 -17.99 -37.25 16.68
CA HIS A 141 -16.89 -37.94 17.36
C HIS A 141 -16.28 -37.05 18.45
N ASP A 142 -15.74 -37.66 19.49
CA ASP A 142 -15.18 -36.94 20.63
C ASP A 142 -13.74 -36.49 20.32
N TRP A 143 -13.61 -35.27 19.79
CA TRP A 143 -12.32 -34.68 19.41
C TRP A 143 -11.75 -33.83 20.54
N ILE A 144 -10.42 -33.80 20.65
CA ILE A 144 -9.73 -32.85 21.51
C ILE A 144 -9.67 -31.50 20.76
N GLY A 145 -10.32 -30.48 21.31
CA GLY A 145 -10.39 -29.16 20.69
C GLY A 145 -11.28 -29.11 19.43
N TYR A 146 -10.97 -28.19 18.51
CA TYR A 146 -11.76 -28.01 17.29
C TYR A 146 -11.31 -28.94 16.16
N PRO A 147 -12.21 -29.76 15.57
CA PRO A 147 -11.85 -30.63 14.46
C PRO A 147 -11.73 -29.84 13.15
N ILE A 148 -10.58 -29.96 12.49
CA ILE A 148 -10.29 -29.33 11.20
C ILE A 148 -9.71 -30.37 10.24
N SER A 149 -10.21 -30.40 9.01
CA SER A 149 -9.63 -31.22 7.94
C SER A 149 -8.80 -30.38 6.99
N ILE A 150 -7.66 -30.92 6.51
CA ILE A 150 -6.88 -30.29 5.44
C ILE A 150 -7.74 -30.07 4.21
N HIS A 151 -8.59 -31.05 3.85
CA HIS A 151 -9.58 -30.89 2.79
C HIS A 151 -10.52 -29.68 3.01
N GLY A 152 -10.98 -29.45 4.24
CA GLY A 152 -11.79 -28.29 4.61
C GLY A 152 -11.00 -26.98 4.54
N VAL A 153 -9.75 -26.96 5.01
CA VAL A 153 -8.85 -25.79 4.93
C VAL A 153 -8.63 -25.38 3.47
N LEU A 154 -8.41 -26.34 2.56
CA LEU A 154 -8.27 -26.07 1.13
C LEU A 154 -9.55 -25.46 0.54
N SER A 155 -10.73 -25.93 0.99
CA SER A 155 -12.02 -25.35 0.58
C SER A 155 -12.17 -23.90 1.05
N VAL A 156 -11.73 -23.58 2.27
CA VAL A 156 -11.68 -22.20 2.78
C VAL A 156 -10.70 -21.35 1.96
N ALA A 157 -9.50 -21.88 1.66
CA ALA A 157 -8.50 -21.19 0.86
C ALA A 157 -9.01 -20.84 -0.54
N LEU A 158 -9.69 -21.78 -1.22
CA LEU A 158 -10.36 -21.55 -2.50
C LEU A 158 -11.43 -20.46 -2.39
N GLY A 159 -12.25 -20.48 -1.33
CA GLY A 159 -13.24 -19.42 -1.07
C GLY A 159 -12.60 -18.05 -0.81
N MET A 160 -11.46 -17.99 -0.12
CA MET A 160 -10.68 -16.75 0.06
C MET A 160 -10.11 -16.24 -1.26
N LEU A 161 -9.63 -17.13 -2.12
CA LEU A 161 -9.12 -16.80 -3.44
C LEU A 161 -10.23 -16.25 -4.35
N ALA A 162 -11.41 -16.86 -4.36
CA ALA A 162 -12.58 -16.37 -5.09
C ALA A 162 -12.97 -14.96 -4.64
N LYS A 163 -13.06 -14.71 -3.33
CA LYS A 163 -13.32 -13.37 -2.77
C LYS A 163 -12.22 -12.36 -3.12
N HIS A 164 -10.96 -12.79 -3.21
CA HIS A 164 -9.87 -11.92 -3.67
C HIS A 164 -10.10 -11.49 -5.12
N ARG A 165 -10.48 -12.44 -5.99
CA ARG A 165 -10.76 -12.22 -7.39
C ARG A 165 -11.96 -11.31 -7.62
N GLU A 166 -13.05 -11.45 -6.86
CA GLU A 166 -14.20 -10.53 -6.94
C GLU A 166 -13.82 -9.07 -6.68
N ARG A 167 -12.82 -8.84 -5.82
CA ARG A 167 -12.30 -7.50 -5.51
C ARG A 167 -11.27 -7.02 -6.54
N GLU A 168 -10.82 -7.90 -7.42
CA GLU A 168 -9.73 -7.62 -8.36
C GLU A 168 -10.13 -6.76 -9.56
N PRO A 169 -11.32 -6.86 -10.20
CA PRO A 169 -11.72 -6.00 -11.32
C PRO A 169 -11.59 -4.51 -11.02
N LEU A 170 -11.97 -4.07 -9.81
CA LEU A 170 -11.83 -2.69 -9.36
C LEU A 170 -10.35 -2.27 -9.21
N ARG A 171 -9.49 -3.21 -8.82
CA ARG A 171 -8.03 -3.01 -8.70
C ARG A 171 -7.33 -3.09 -10.06
N LEU A 172 -7.75 -3.95 -10.96
CA LEU A 172 -7.20 -4.15 -12.31
C LEU A 172 -7.45 -2.96 -13.22
N VAL A 173 -8.68 -2.42 -13.21
CA VAL A 173 -9.01 -1.18 -13.94
C VAL A 173 -8.21 0.01 -13.40
N ALA A 174 -7.91 0.01 -12.10
CA ALA A 174 -7.02 0.99 -11.50
C ALA A 174 -5.55 0.84 -11.97
N ARG A 175 -5.07 -0.41 -12.11
CA ARG A 175 -3.70 -0.77 -12.55
C ARG A 175 -3.42 -0.44 -14.02
N GLN A 176 -4.35 -0.72 -14.94
CA GLN A 176 -4.13 -0.53 -16.38
C GLN A 176 -3.89 0.94 -16.77
N ARG A 177 -4.45 1.90 -16.03
CA ARG A 177 -4.28 3.35 -16.30
C ARG A 177 -2.90 3.91 -15.89
N GLY A 178 -2.00 3.10 -15.34
CA GLY A 178 -0.69 3.52 -14.85
C GLY A 178 0.51 2.81 -15.48
N ARG A 179 0.30 1.82 -16.35
CA ARG A 179 1.33 0.84 -16.77
C ARG A 179 2.18 1.32 -17.97
N GLY A 180 2.75 2.51 -17.87
CA GLY A 180 3.77 3.04 -18.80
C GLY A 180 5.15 3.10 -18.13
N GLU A 181 6.17 3.63 -18.80
CA GLU A 181 7.55 3.73 -18.29
C GLU A 181 7.70 4.50 -16.96
N ASN A 182 6.66 5.24 -16.53
CA ASN A 182 6.65 6.06 -15.31
C ASN A 182 5.66 5.56 -14.24
N VAL A 183 5.41 4.25 -14.12
CA VAL A 183 4.42 3.69 -13.15
C VAL A 183 4.63 4.23 -11.74
N GLU A 184 5.88 4.26 -11.29
CA GLU A 184 6.25 4.70 -9.95
C GLU A 184 5.86 6.16 -9.71
N ILE A 185 6.29 7.06 -10.59
CA ILE A 185 6.02 8.50 -10.51
C ILE A 185 4.52 8.79 -10.62
N VAL A 186 3.82 8.13 -11.55
CA VAL A 186 2.37 8.27 -11.70
C VAL A 186 1.65 7.84 -10.43
N SER A 187 2.06 6.71 -9.83
CA SER A 187 1.47 6.19 -8.60
C SER A 187 1.75 7.12 -7.41
N PHE A 188 2.97 7.65 -7.33
CA PHE A 188 3.36 8.64 -6.33
C PHE A 188 2.48 9.90 -6.41
N VAL A 189 2.39 10.52 -7.59
CA VAL A 189 1.60 11.75 -7.81
C VAL A 189 0.12 11.52 -7.49
N ARG A 190 -0.45 10.38 -7.90
CA ARG A 190 -1.85 10.05 -7.61
C ARG A 190 -2.12 9.85 -6.12
N HIS A 191 -1.22 9.16 -5.42
CA HIS A 191 -1.38 8.94 -3.98
C HIS A 191 -1.24 10.25 -3.20
N MET A 192 -0.26 11.09 -3.56
CA MET A 192 -0.10 12.41 -2.98
C MET A 192 -1.32 13.30 -3.24
N ALA A 193 -1.84 13.31 -4.46
CA ALA A 193 -3.05 14.07 -4.79
C ALA A 193 -4.25 13.63 -3.95
N TRP A 194 -4.43 12.33 -3.74
CA TRP A 194 -5.48 11.81 -2.87
C TRP A 194 -5.32 12.29 -1.42
N GLN A 195 -4.11 12.26 -0.86
CA GLN A 195 -3.83 12.77 0.49
C GLN A 195 -4.11 14.29 0.57
N CYS A 196 -3.60 15.06 -0.39
CA CYS A 196 -3.81 16.51 -0.45
C CYS A 196 -5.30 16.85 -0.57
N GLU A 197 -6.05 16.19 -1.45
CA GLU A 197 -7.49 16.43 -1.60
C GLU A 197 -8.27 16.06 -0.33
N ARG A 198 -7.89 14.95 0.33
CA ARG A 198 -8.53 14.50 1.57
C ARG A 198 -8.33 15.49 2.72
N HIS A 199 -7.14 16.08 2.83
CA HIS A 199 -6.77 16.93 3.96
C HIS A 199 -6.97 18.43 3.69
N THR A 200 -6.86 18.88 2.44
CA THR A 200 -6.91 20.31 2.07
C THR A 200 -8.05 20.66 1.10
N GLY A 201 -8.76 19.66 0.58
CA GLY A 201 -9.77 19.86 -0.48
C GLY A 201 -9.19 20.16 -1.86
N LYS A 202 -7.86 20.18 -2.03
CA LYS A 202 -7.16 20.50 -3.29
C LYS A 202 -6.09 19.46 -3.61
N ALA A 203 -5.95 19.11 -4.88
CA ALA A 203 -4.91 18.19 -5.34
C ALA A 203 -3.49 18.80 -5.41
N LEU A 204 -3.37 20.14 -5.44
CA LEU A 204 -2.10 20.86 -5.47
C LEU A 204 -1.13 20.41 -6.60
N ALA A 205 -1.65 20.15 -7.81
CA ALA A 205 -0.90 19.52 -8.91
C ALA A 205 0.49 20.16 -9.20
N GLY A 206 0.61 21.49 -9.17
CA GLY A 206 1.89 22.16 -9.38
C GLY A 206 2.89 21.89 -8.26
N SER A 207 2.43 21.86 -7.01
CA SER A 207 3.28 21.49 -5.86
C SER A 207 3.72 20.03 -5.93
N LEU A 208 2.82 19.14 -6.37
CA LEU A 208 3.15 17.73 -6.53
C LEU A 208 4.17 17.47 -7.64
N ALA A 209 4.18 18.29 -8.69
CA ALA A 209 5.19 18.23 -9.73
C ALA A 209 6.60 18.51 -9.17
N HIS A 210 6.75 19.59 -8.40
CA HIS A 210 8.02 19.92 -7.74
C HIS A 210 8.47 18.83 -6.75
N VAL A 211 7.54 18.29 -5.96
CA VAL A 211 7.85 17.20 -5.01
C VAL A 211 8.32 15.94 -5.74
N ALA A 212 7.66 15.57 -6.84
CA ALA A 212 8.06 14.41 -7.64
C ALA A 212 9.45 14.60 -8.27
N ASN A 213 9.75 15.82 -8.75
CA ASN A 213 11.07 16.15 -9.31
C ASN A 213 12.17 16.04 -8.25
N ALA A 214 11.94 16.60 -7.05
CA ALA A 214 12.88 16.52 -5.94
C ALA A 214 13.20 15.07 -5.54
N ILE A 215 12.21 14.18 -5.61
CA ILE A 215 12.35 12.79 -5.17
C ILE A 215 13.00 11.90 -6.23
N TYR A 216 12.54 12.02 -7.48
CA TYR A 216 12.88 11.07 -8.55
C TYR A 216 13.98 11.57 -9.51
N ASP A 217 14.40 12.83 -9.42
CA ASP A 217 15.49 13.43 -10.22
C ASP A 217 15.42 13.04 -11.71
N GLN A 218 14.25 13.31 -12.32
CA GLN A 218 13.97 12.88 -13.68
C GLN A 218 14.68 13.77 -14.71
N ALA A 219 15.24 13.16 -15.76
CA ALA A 219 15.85 13.87 -16.88
C ALA A 219 14.90 14.88 -17.56
N ASN A 220 13.60 14.59 -17.54
CA ASN A 220 12.54 15.50 -17.99
C ASN A 220 11.66 15.86 -16.78
N PRO A 221 11.89 17.02 -16.14
CA PRO A 221 11.12 17.44 -14.97
C PRO A 221 9.62 17.50 -15.26
N LEU A 222 8.83 17.01 -14.32
CA LEU A 222 7.38 17.06 -14.37
C LEU A 222 6.90 18.51 -14.22
N ASP A 223 5.98 18.93 -15.08
CA ASP A 223 5.28 20.20 -14.95
C ASP A 223 3.87 20.05 -14.35
N LYS A 224 3.20 21.18 -14.11
CA LYS A 224 1.85 21.21 -13.53
C LYS A 224 0.82 20.47 -14.40
N GLU A 225 0.90 20.58 -15.72
CA GLU A 225 -0.11 20.01 -16.62
C GLU A 225 0.07 18.50 -16.75
N ALA A 226 1.32 18.01 -16.79
CA ALA A 226 1.64 16.60 -16.72
C ALA A 226 1.17 15.99 -15.40
N ALA A 227 1.45 16.62 -14.26
CA ALA A 227 0.94 16.19 -12.96
C ALA A 227 -0.60 16.17 -12.93
N ARG A 228 -1.26 17.20 -13.46
CA ARG A 228 -2.72 17.25 -13.57
C ARG A 228 -3.27 16.12 -14.44
N GLY A 229 -2.62 15.81 -15.56
CA GLY A 229 -2.99 14.70 -16.44
C GLY A 229 -2.90 13.34 -15.73
N MET A 230 -1.88 13.14 -14.88
CA MET A 230 -1.74 11.93 -14.06
C MET A 230 -2.90 11.80 -13.05
N ILE A 231 -3.28 12.90 -12.40
CA ILE A 231 -4.35 12.98 -11.39
C ILE A 231 -5.73 12.77 -12.04
N GLN A 232 -6.01 13.37 -13.20
CA GLN A 232 -7.29 13.20 -13.88
C GLN A 232 -7.53 11.74 -14.29
N LYS A 233 -6.45 11.04 -14.66
CA LYS A 233 -6.47 9.61 -15.00
C LYS A 233 -6.55 8.70 -13.76
N SER A 234 -6.64 9.26 -12.55
CA SER A 234 -6.76 8.49 -11.31
C SER A 234 -7.95 7.53 -11.35
N PRO A 235 -7.78 6.30 -10.86
CA PRO A 235 -8.87 5.35 -10.67
C PRO A 235 -9.96 5.91 -9.74
N ALA A 236 -11.21 5.49 -9.93
CA ALA A 236 -12.34 5.96 -9.11
C ALA A 236 -12.14 5.71 -7.61
N ALA A 237 -11.41 4.64 -7.24
CA ALA A 237 -11.06 4.32 -5.85
C ALA A 237 -10.11 5.33 -5.19
N LEU A 238 -9.30 6.05 -5.98
CA LEU A 238 -8.38 7.08 -5.51
C LEU A 238 -8.94 8.50 -5.70
N ARG A 239 -10.23 8.63 -6.05
CA ARG A 239 -10.92 9.92 -6.02
C ARG A 239 -11.61 10.05 -4.66
N PRO A 240 -11.33 11.10 -3.87
CA PRO A 240 -12.06 11.33 -2.64
C PRO A 240 -13.55 11.39 -2.96
N ARG A 241 -14.35 10.61 -2.21
CA ARG A 241 -15.81 10.74 -2.33
C ARG A 241 -16.18 12.13 -1.81
N PRO A 242 -17.06 12.87 -2.50
CA PRO A 242 -17.56 14.13 -1.97
C PRO A 242 -18.12 13.86 -0.58
N ASN A 243 -17.62 14.58 0.42
CA ASN A 243 -18.20 14.55 1.75
C ASN A 243 -19.67 14.96 1.59
N LYS A 244 -20.61 14.07 1.92
CA LYS A 244 -22.01 14.46 2.14
C LYS A 244 -22.04 15.31 3.42
N LYS A 245 -21.64 16.57 3.31
CA LYS A 245 -21.97 17.62 4.27
C LYS A 245 -22.73 18.69 3.48
N GLY A 246 -24.02 18.78 3.75
CA GLY A 246 -24.95 19.69 3.08
C GLY A 246 -26.18 18.98 2.51
N GLY A 247 -26.91 18.24 3.34
CA GLY A 247 -28.33 17.99 3.14
C GLY A 247 -29.07 18.89 4.13
N ALA A 248 -29.97 19.70 3.59
CA ALA A 248 -30.76 20.78 4.20
C ALA A 248 -31.17 20.57 5.67
#